data_AF-A0A9D0C045-F1
#
_entry.id   AF-A0A9D0C045-F1
#
_cell.length_a   1.000
_cell.length_b   1.000
_cell.length_c   1.000
_cell.angle_alpha   90.00
_cell.angle_beta   90.00
_cell.angle_gamma   90.00
#
_symmetry.space_group_name_H-M   'P 1'
#
loop_
_entity.id
_entity.type
_entity.pdbx_description
1 polymer ?
#
loop_
_entity_poly.entity_id
_entity_poly.type
_entity_poly.pdbx_seq_one_letter_code
_entity_poly.pdbx_strand_id
1 'polypeptide(L)' 'MRVLLIDDHTLFRVGLEALLESRGIEVVASVGSGQECLRLVEEL' A
#
# COMPACT_ATOMS: atom_id res chain seq x y z
N MET A 1 6.60 -10.30 5.94
CA MET A 1 6.92 -9.65 4.65
C MET A 1 6.26 -8.29 4.67
N ARG A 2 6.95 -7.22 4.24
CA ARG A 2 6.46 -5.84 4.24
C ARG A 2 6.26 -5.38 2.81
N VAL A 3 5.12 -4.75 2.52
CA VAL A 3 4.77 -4.29 1.17
C VAL A 3 4.25 -2.87 1.21
N LEU A 4 4.49 -2.12 0.13
CA LEU A 4 3.86 -0.84 -0.14
C LEU A 4 2.87 -1.05 -1.29
N LEU A 5 1.64 -0.60 -1.10
CA LEU A 5 0.55 -0.78 -2.06
C LEU A 5 0.30 0.51 -2.86
N ILE A 6 0.26 0.40 -4.20
CA ILE A 6 -0.05 1.51 -5.11
C ILE A 6 -1.22 1.08 -5.99
N ASP A 7 -2.32 1.81 -5.93
CA ASP A 7 -3.47 1.59 -6.80
C ASP A 7 -4.31 2.88 -6.85
N ASP A 8 -4.72 3.33 -8.04
CA ASP A 8 -5.48 4.57 -8.24
C ASP A 8 -6.98 4.44 -7.86
N HIS A 9 -7.45 3.22 -7.55
CA HIS A 9 -8.82 2.93 -7.15
C HIS A 9 -8.93 2.70 -5.64
N THR A 10 -9.48 3.69 -4.92
CA THR A 10 -9.60 3.67 -3.45
C THR A 10 -10.28 2.41 -2.89
N LEU A 11 -11.39 1.96 -3.49
CA LEU A 11 -12.12 0.80 -2.96
C LEU A 11 -11.33 -0.50 -3.11
N PHE A 12 -10.64 -0.68 -4.23
CA PHE A 12 -9.81 -1.86 -4.46
C PHE A 12 -8.60 -1.86 -3.52
N ARG A 13 -7.96 -0.69 -3.36
CA ARG A 13 -6.82 -0.50 -2.45
C ARG A 13 -7.15 -0.88 -1.01
N VAL A 14 -8.26 -0.36 -0.45
CA VAL A 14 -8.70 -0.69 0.92
C VAL A 14 -9.04 -2.18 1.07
N GLY A 15 -9.70 -2.77 0.07
CA GLY A 15 -10.02 -4.20 0.09
C GLY A 15 -8.78 -5.08 0.05
N LEU A 16 -7.81 -4.74 -0.79
CA LEU A 16 -6.54 -5.47 -0.93
C LEU A 16 -5.66 -5.33 0.32
N GLU A 17 -5.62 -4.14 0.93
CA GLU A 17 -4.93 -3.89 2.19
C GLU A 17 -5.44 -4.82 3.31
N ALA A 18 -6.76 -4.89 3.52
CA ALA A 18 -7.36 -5.79 4.50
C ALA A 18 -7.06 -7.28 4.21
N LEU A 19 -7.06 -7.68 2.93
CA LEU A 19 -6.73 -9.05 2.52
C LEU A 19 -5.27 -9.41 2.83
N LEU A 20 -4.33 -8.49 2.57
CA LEU A 20 -2.90 -8.68 2.84
C LEU A 20 -2.63 -8.78 4.35
N GLU A 21 -3.20 -7.87 5.13
CA GLU A 21 -3.06 -7.87 6.59
C GLU A 21 -3.64 -9.16 7.22
N SER A 22 -4.79 -9.63 6.73
CA SER A 22 -5.40 -10.89 7.19
C SER A 22 -4.51 -12.12 6.97
N ARG A 23 -3.53 -12.01 6.05
CA ARG A 23 -2.55 -13.06 5.73
C ARG A 23 -1.19 -12.84 6.42
N GLY A 24 -1.09 -11.86 7.33
CA GLY A 24 0.15 -11.54 8.03
C GLY A 24 1.17 -10.80 7.17
N ILE A 25 0.72 -10.13 6.10
CA ILE A 25 1.55 -9.24 5.29
C ILE A 25 1.31 -7.81 5.78
N GLU A 26 2.37 -7.15 6.23
CA GLU A 26 2.31 -5.77 6.70
C GLU A 26 2.29 -4.81 5.51
N VAL A 27 1.25 -4.00 5.42
CA VAL A 27 1.14 -2.91 4.44
C VAL A 27 1.70 -1.65 5.08
N VAL A 28 2.92 -1.26 4.71
CA VAL A 28 3.63 -0.13 5.35
C VAL A 28 3.12 1.22 4.89
N ALA A 29 2.52 1.26 3.71
CA ALA A 29 1.88 2.42 3.11
C ALA A 29 0.96 2.00 1.95
N SER A 30 -0.09 2.78 1.73
CA SER A 30 -1.17 2.51 0.78
C SER A 30 -1.53 3.81 0.07
N VAL A 31 -1.11 3.96 -1.20
CA VAL A 31 -1.16 5.23 -1.93
C VAL A 31 -1.85 5.15 -3.28
N GLY A 32 -2.37 6.29 -3.74
CA GLY A 32 -3.09 6.41 -5.00
C GLY A 32 -2.21 6.67 -6.22
N SER A 33 -0.94 7.04 -6.02
CA SER A 33 -0.06 7.45 -7.12
C SER A 33 1.39 7.01 -6.92
N GLY A 34 2.09 6.80 -8.03
CA GLY A 34 3.50 6.46 -8.02
C GLY A 34 4.38 7.58 -7.45
N GLN A 35 4.03 8.84 -7.69
CA GLN A 35 4.79 9.98 -7.15
C GLN A 35 4.72 10.06 -5.63
N GLU A 36 3.57 9.75 -5.04
CA GLU A 36 3.40 9.66 -3.58
C GLU A 36 4.19 8.48 -3.01
N CYS A 37 4.18 7.33 -3.70
CA CYS A 37 5.00 6.19 -3.32
C CYS A 37 6.50 6.53 -3.32
N LEU A 38 7.02 7.17 -4.38
CA LEU A 38 8.45 7.48 -4.48
C LEU A 38 8.91 8.34 -3.31
N ARG A 39 8.12 9.35 -2.92
CA ARG A 39 8.41 10.18 -1.73
C ARG A 39 8.43 9.35 -0.44
N LEU A 40 7.44 8.47 -0.24
CA LEU A 40 7.38 7.62 0.95
C LEU A 40 8.55 6.64 1.03
N VAL A 41 8.96 6.06 -0.11
CA VAL A 41 10.10 5.14 -0.14
C VAL A 41 11.41 5.84 0.18
N GLU A 42 11.56 7.11 -0.18
CA GLU A 42 12.73 7.92 0.21
C GLU A 42 12.77 8.24 1.72
N GLU A 43 11.61 8.21 2.40
CA GLU A 43 11.46 8.50 3.84
C GLU A 43 11.48 7.24 4.75
N LEU A 44 11.46 6.03 4.16
CA LEU A 44 11.41 4.72 4.85
C LEU A 44 12.78 4.08 5.05
#